data_AF-A0A354WXG8-F1
#
_entry.id   AF-A0A354WXG8-F1
#
_cell.length_a   1.000
_cell.length_b   1.000
_cell.length_c   1.000
_cell.angle_alpha   90.00
_cell.angle_beta   90.00
_cell.angle_gamma   90.00
#
_symmetry.space_group_name_H-M   'P 1'
#
loop_
_entity.id
_entity.type
_entity.pdbx_description
1 polymer ?
#
loop_
_entity_poly.entity_id
_entity_poly.type
_entity_poly.pdbx_seq_one_letter_code
_entity_poly.pdbx_strand_id
1 'polypeptide(L)'
;MVVKQVKGEYKLYTKIRIKGDRPKTLWNRPEYSGTTGTNELKDLVSYNDFSYPKSVELVIDSLQVATDEDSIILDFFGGSGTTGQAVMDLNKRDNGSRKFILVEQMDYINTVSVPRLKAVIKKN
;
A
#
# COMPACT_ATOMS: atom_id res chain seq x y z
N MET A 1 -7.13 0.68 -23.47
CA MET A 1 -7.36 0.47 -24.92
C MET A 1 -6.09 -0.10 -25.51
N VAL A 2 -6.17 -0.81 -26.64
CA VAL A 2 -5.00 -1.41 -27.29
C VAL A 2 -5.14 -1.22 -28.79
N VAL A 3 -4.08 -0.80 -29.47
CA VAL A 3 -4.04 -0.68 -30.92
C VAL A 3 -3.42 -1.95 -31.50
N LYS A 4 -4.06 -2.55 -32.52
CA LYS A 4 -3.50 -3.69 -33.27
C LYS A 4 -3.62 -3.46 -34.76
N GLN A 5 -2.57 -3.84 -35.50
CA GLN A 5 -2.57 -3.82 -36.96
C GLN A 5 -3.22 -5.10 -37.48
N VAL A 6 -4.24 -4.97 -38.34
CA VAL A 6 -4.95 -6.10 -38.97
C VAL A 6 -5.10 -5.81 -40.45
N LYS A 7 -4.54 -6.68 -41.30
CA LYS A 7 -4.55 -6.55 -42.78
C LYS A 7 -4.09 -5.17 -43.28
N GLY A 8 -3.04 -4.61 -42.66
CA GLY A 8 -2.46 -3.33 -43.05
C GLY A 8 -3.09 -2.09 -42.40
N GLU A 9 -4.23 -2.21 -41.73
CA GLU A 9 -4.91 -1.09 -41.06
C GLU A 9 -4.76 -1.16 -39.53
N TYR A 10 -4.63 0.00 -38.87
CA TYR A 10 -4.63 0.10 -37.42
C TYR A 10 -6.07 0.15 -36.90
N LYS A 11 -6.45 -0.84 -36.09
CA LYS A 11 -7.76 -0.88 -35.43
C LYS A 11 -7.62 -0.65 -33.94
N LEU A 12 -8.48 0.22 -33.42
CA LEU A 12 -8.59 0.55 -32.01
C LEU A 12 -9.48 -0.49 -31.32
N TYR A 13 -8.92 -1.22 -30.36
CA TYR A 13 -9.68 -2.18 -29.56
C TYR A 13 -9.84 -1.66 -28.13
N THR A 14 -11.08 -1.53 -27.69
CA THR A 14 -11.38 -1.37 -26.27
C THR A 14 -11.22 -2.72 -25.60
N LYS A 15 -10.25 -2.85 -24.68
CA LYS A 15 -10.10 -4.06 -23.87
C LYS A 15 -11.25 -4.11 -22.87
N ILE A 16 -12.35 -4.73 -23.28
CA ILE A 16 -13.48 -5.00 -22.39
C ILE A 16 -13.04 -6.11 -21.44
N ARG A 17 -12.90 -5.80 -20.15
CA ARG A 17 -12.76 -6.81 -19.11
C ARG A 17 -14.13 -7.45 -18.97
N ILE A 18 -14.24 -8.74 -19.30
CA ILE A 18 -15.48 -9.51 -19.15
C ILE A 18 -15.94 -9.35 -17.69
N LYS A 19 -17.18 -8.87 -17.52
CA LYS A 19 -17.82 -8.66 -16.23
C LYS A 19 -18.33 -10.01 -15.72
N GLY A 20 -17.40 -10.86 -15.27
CA GLY A 20 -17.71 -11.90 -14.30
C GLY A 20 -17.45 -11.33 -12.91
N ASP A 21 -18.24 -11.71 -11.92
CA ASP A 21 -17.83 -11.49 -10.53
C ASP A 21 -16.49 -12.20 -10.36
N ARG A 22 -15.43 -11.42 -10.20
CA ARG A 22 -14.18 -11.97 -9.68
C ARG A 22 -14.57 -12.65 -8.36
N PRO A 23 -14.12 -13.88 -8.08
CA PRO A 23 -14.35 -14.46 -6.76
C PRO A 23 -13.95 -13.41 -5.74
N LYS A 24 -14.93 -12.99 -4.93
CA LYS A 24 -14.73 -11.88 -4.01
C LYS A 24 -13.63 -12.32 -3.06
N THR A 25 -12.55 -11.55 -3.01
CA THR A 25 -11.58 -11.69 -1.94
C THR A 25 -12.29 -11.42 -0.61
N LEU A 26 -11.85 -12.06 0.48
CA LEU A 26 -12.32 -11.69 1.81
C LEU A 26 -12.02 -10.21 2.10
N TRP A 27 -10.95 -9.70 1.48
CA TRP A 27 -10.55 -8.30 1.49
C TRP A 27 -11.32 -7.49 0.45
N ASN A 28 -12.56 -7.08 0.75
CA ASN A 28 -13.44 -6.38 -0.19
C ASN A 28 -13.93 -5.01 0.32
N ARG A 29 -13.41 -4.54 1.46
CA ARG A 29 -13.77 -3.25 2.03
C ARG A 29 -13.19 -2.09 1.18
N PRO A 30 -13.90 -0.96 1.03
CA PRO A 30 -13.46 0.16 0.19
C PRO A 30 -12.15 0.80 0.66
N GLU A 31 -11.84 0.71 1.96
CA GLU A 31 -10.61 1.21 2.58
C GLU A 31 -9.36 0.53 2.01
N TYR A 32 -9.49 -0.69 1.45
CA TYR A 32 -8.37 -1.44 0.85
C TYR A 32 -7.96 -0.95 -0.54
N SER A 33 -8.67 0.03 -1.08
CA SER A 33 -8.36 0.61 -2.38
C SER A 33 -6.99 1.29 -2.40
N GLY A 34 -6.26 1.12 -3.50
CA GLY A 34 -5.01 1.86 -3.75
C GLY A 34 -5.19 3.38 -3.84
N THR A 35 -6.42 3.86 -4.15
CA THR A 35 -6.73 5.29 -4.11
C THR A 35 -6.64 5.84 -2.69
N THR A 36 -7.12 5.08 -1.71
CA THR A 36 -7.05 5.44 -0.29
C THR A 36 -5.59 5.58 0.16
N GLY A 37 -4.76 4.57 -0.14
CA GLY A 37 -3.33 4.63 0.18
C GLY A 37 -2.61 5.81 -0.50
N THR A 38 -3.03 6.19 -1.70
CA THR A 38 -2.46 7.34 -2.43
C THR A 38 -2.79 8.66 -1.72
N ASN A 39 -4.03 8.81 -1.25
CA ASN A 39 -4.45 10.01 -0.52
C ASN A 39 -3.77 10.11 0.84
N GLU A 40 -3.72 9.01 1.61
CA GLU A 40 -3.02 8.98 2.90
C GLU A 40 -1.55 9.38 2.77
N LEU A 41 -0.87 8.93 1.71
CA LEU A 41 0.53 9.28 1.48
C LEU A 41 0.70 10.78 1.17
N LYS A 42 -0.21 11.38 0.41
CA LYS A 42 -0.18 12.83 0.09
C LYS A 42 -0.31 13.70 1.34
N ASP A 43 -1.10 13.27 2.32
CA ASP A 43 -1.28 14.01 3.58
C ASP A 43 -0.05 13.96 4.49
N LEU A 44 0.86 13.00 4.26
CA LEU A 44 2.07 12.79 5.06
C LEU A 44 3.34 13.30 4.37
N VAL A 45 3.37 13.32 3.04
CA VAL A 45 4.57 13.64 2.25
C VAL A 45 4.22 14.64 1.15
N SER A 46 4.82 15.83 1.23
CA SER A 46 4.51 16.99 0.39
C SER A 46 4.94 16.85 -1.07
N TYR A 47 5.97 16.05 -1.35
CA TYR A 47 6.45 15.74 -2.70
C TYR A 47 6.39 14.23 -2.90
N ASN A 48 5.44 13.78 -3.72
CA ASN A 48 5.12 12.36 -3.82
C ASN A 48 5.07 11.90 -5.28
N ASP A 49 6.22 11.44 -5.79
CA ASP A 49 6.30 10.69 -7.06
C ASP A 49 6.05 9.18 -6.87
N PHE A 50 5.70 8.74 -5.64
CA PHE A 50 5.46 7.32 -5.39
C PHE A 50 4.07 6.92 -5.91
N SER A 51 4.10 6.05 -6.92
CA SER A 51 2.89 5.51 -7.51
C SER A 51 2.40 4.27 -6.75
N TYR A 52 1.10 4.22 -6.47
CA TYR A 52 0.41 3.04 -5.93
C TYR A 52 0.92 2.54 -4.56
N PRO A 53 0.99 3.39 -3.51
CA PRO A 53 1.19 2.90 -2.16
C PRO A 53 0.08 1.93 -1.76
N LYS A 54 0.45 0.89 -1.00
CA LYS A 54 -0.53 -0.03 -0.40
C LYS A 54 -1.44 0.77 0.56
N SER A 55 -2.71 0.36 0.67
CA SER A 55 -3.62 0.87 1.71
C SER A 55 -3.12 0.47 3.10
N VAL A 56 -3.15 1.41 4.06
CA VAL A 56 -2.74 1.14 5.45
C VAL A 56 -3.70 0.15 6.10
N GLU A 57 -5.02 0.35 5.97
CA GLU A 57 -6.01 -0.51 6.62
C GLU A 57 -5.92 -1.96 6.15
N LEU A 58 -5.65 -2.18 4.86
CA LEU A 58 -5.43 -3.55 4.35
C LEU A 58 -4.27 -4.24 5.09
N VAL A 59 -3.18 -3.51 5.33
CA VAL A 59 -2.02 -4.06 6.03
C VAL A 59 -2.32 -4.23 7.52
N ILE A 60 -3.04 -3.32 8.16
CA ILE A 60 -3.44 -3.45 9.56
C ILE A 60 -4.26 -4.73 9.78
N ASP A 61 -5.29 -4.96 8.97
CA ASP A 61 -6.10 -6.17 9.14
C ASP A 61 -5.32 -7.44 8.81
N SER A 62 -4.41 -7.38 7.84
CA SER A 62 -3.53 -8.51 7.52
C SER A 62 -2.63 -8.85 8.72
N LEU A 63 -2.12 -7.85 9.43
CA LEU A 63 -1.31 -8.03 10.63
C LEU A 63 -2.13 -8.58 11.79
N GLN A 64 -3.34 -8.07 12.02
CA GLN A 64 -4.22 -8.58 13.09
C GLN A 64 -4.54 -10.07 12.94
N VAL A 65 -4.60 -10.58 11.71
CA VAL A 65 -4.84 -12.01 11.45
C VAL A 65 -3.55 -12.83 11.59
N ALA A 66 -2.39 -12.25 11.25
CA ALA A 66 -1.15 -12.98 11.07
C ALA A 66 -0.17 -12.89 12.25
N THR A 67 -0.39 -11.98 13.21
CA THR A 67 0.60 -11.69 14.27
C THR A 67 -0.02 -11.48 15.64
N ASP A 68 0.79 -11.76 16.66
CA ASP A 68 0.51 -11.39 18.05
C ASP A 68 0.96 -9.96 18.37
N GLU A 69 0.62 -9.45 19.55
CA GLU A 69 0.88 -8.08 19.99
C GLU A 69 2.37 -7.74 20.19
N ASP A 70 3.28 -8.72 20.22
CA ASP A 70 4.72 -8.54 20.42
C ASP A 70 5.58 -9.06 19.25
N SER A 71 4.94 -9.44 18.15
CA SER A 71 5.59 -10.02 16.97
C SER A 71 6.58 -9.06 16.30
N ILE A 72 7.54 -9.65 15.56
CA ILE A 72 8.46 -8.92 14.68
C ILE A 72 8.02 -9.10 13.23
N ILE A 73 7.72 -7.99 12.56
CA ILE A 73 7.25 -7.95 11.18
C ILE A 73 8.42 -7.62 10.24
N LEU A 74 8.65 -8.44 9.23
CA LEU A 74 9.62 -8.16 8.16
C LEU A 74 8.91 -7.89 6.84
N ASP A 75 9.20 -6.76 6.22
CA ASP A 75 8.80 -6.45 4.85
C ASP A 75 10.03 -6.04 4.04
N PHE A 76 10.46 -6.95 3.16
CA PHE A 76 11.63 -6.78 2.30
C PHE A 76 11.34 -6.02 0.99
N PHE A 77 10.10 -5.54 0.82
CA PHE A 77 9.67 -4.65 -0.25
C PHE A 77 8.91 -3.45 0.33
N GLY A 78 9.60 -2.71 1.20
CA GLY A 78 9.02 -1.68 2.05
C GLY A 78 8.29 -0.57 1.29
N GLY A 79 8.68 -0.26 0.04
CA GLY A 79 7.99 0.68 -0.82
C GLY A 79 7.81 2.04 -0.13
N SER A 80 6.58 2.56 -0.13
CA SER A 80 6.22 3.79 0.56
C SER A 80 6.32 3.74 2.09
N GLY A 81 6.64 2.61 2.70
CA GLY A 81 6.67 2.44 4.16
C GLY A 81 5.30 2.17 4.80
N THR A 82 4.32 1.69 4.01
CA THR A 82 2.95 1.42 4.51
C THR A 82 2.96 0.43 5.67
N THR A 83 3.77 -0.63 5.62
CA THR A 83 3.84 -1.66 6.66
C THR A 83 4.33 -1.11 7.99
N GLY A 84 5.35 -0.24 7.99
CA GLY A 84 5.83 0.41 9.22
C GLY A 84 4.78 1.32 9.84
N GLN A 85 4.03 2.07 9.02
CA GLN A 85 2.89 2.85 9.51
C GLN A 85 1.82 1.94 10.13
N ALA A 86 1.41 0.88 9.43
CA ALA A 86 0.39 -0.03 9.91
C ALA A 86 0.74 -0.65 11.27
N VAL A 87 2.01 -1.03 11.47
CA VAL A 87 2.49 -1.54 12.77
C VAL A 87 2.37 -0.49 13.87
N MET A 88 2.80 0.75 13.62
CA MET A 88 2.70 1.83 14.60
C MET A 88 1.25 2.16 14.96
N ASP A 89 0.39 2.25 13.95
CA ASP A 89 -1.03 2.55 14.13
C ASP A 89 -1.73 1.41 14.87
N LEU A 90 -1.41 0.15 14.56
CA LEU A 90 -1.97 -1.01 15.25
C LEU A 90 -1.53 -1.07 16.72
N ASN A 91 -0.24 -0.90 17.01
CA ASN A 91 0.26 -0.83 18.40
C ASN A 91 -0.43 0.28 19.21
N LYS A 92 -0.74 1.43 18.59
CA LYS A 92 -1.50 2.49 19.25
C LYS A 92 -2.97 2.12 19.50
N ARG A 93 -3.58 1.33 18.61
CA ARG A 93 -4.97 0.88 18.72
C ARG A 93 -5.16 -0.18 19.80
N ASP A 94 -4.26 -1.15 19.88
CA ASP A 94 -4.38 -2.31 20.77
C ASP A 94 -3.39 -2.30 21.95
N ASN A 95 -2.62 -1.23 22.11
CA ASN A 95 -1.57 -1.11 23.12
C ASN A 95 -0.49 -2.21 23.01
N GLY A 96 -0.29 -2.75 21.81
CA GLY A 96 0.74 -3.73 21.49
C GLY A 96 2.16 -3.15 21.43
N SER A 97 3.13 -4.05 21.26
CA SER A 97 4.57 -3.78 21.24
C SER A 97 5.27 -4.37 20.00
N ARG A 98 4.51 -4.60 18.92
CA ARG A 98 5.01 -5.16 17.66
C ARG A 98 6.17 -4.33 17.13
N LYS A 99 7.18 -5.00 16.60
CA LYS A 99 8.36 -4.37 15.99
C LYS A 99 8.35 -4.63 14.50
N PHE A 100 8.99 -3.76 13.73
CA PHE A 100 9.11 -3.96 12.29
C PHE A 100 10.51 -3.73 11.77
N ILE A 101 10.84 -4.44 10.70
CA ILE A 101 12.04 -4.26 9.88
C ILE A 101 11.56 -4.03 8.46
N LEU A 102 11.93 -2.88 7.89
CA LEU A 102 11.66 -2.56 6.48
C LEU A 102 12.97 -2.57 5.71
N VAL A 103 12.96 -3.24 4.55
CA VAL A 103 14.05 -3.15 3.58
C VAL A 103 13.52 -2.49 2.31
N GLU A 104 14.24 -1.48 1.85
CA GLU A 104 13.97 -0.79 0.59
C GLU A 104 15.31 -0.38 -0.03
N GLN A 105 15.44 -0.60 -1.34
CA GLN A 105 16.69 -0.42 -2.08
C GLN A 105 16.66 0.81 -3.01
N MET A 106 15.47 1.36 -3.29
CA MET A 106 15.31 2.45 -4.22
C MET A 106 15.59 3.81 -3.58
N ASP A 107 16.12 4.76 -4.35
CA ASP A 107 16.50 6.10 -3.87
C ASP A 107 15.35 6.89 -3.25
N TYR A 108 14.10 6.59 -3.65
CA TYR A 108 12.91 7.21 -3.07
C TYR A 108 12.74 6.92 -1.57
N ILE A 109 13.50 5.99 -0.98
CA ILE A 109 13.47 5.72 0.45
C ILE A 109 13.68 7.00 1.27
N ASN A 110 14.53 7.90 0.78
CA ASN A 110 14.87 9.16 1.45
C ASN A 110 13.80 10.25 1.27
N THR A 111 13.01 10.17 0.21
CA THR A 111 12.00 11.19 -0.14
C THR A 111 10.57 10.77 0.20
N VAL A 112 10.32 9.46 0.34
CA VAL A 112 8.98 8.89 0.56
C VAL A 112 8.93 8.10 1.86
N SER A 113 9.64 6.98 1.95
CA SER A 113 9.48 6.01 3.05
C SER A 113 9.92 6.59 4.40
N VAL A 114 11.13 7.17 4.46
CA VAL A 114 11.65 7.79 5.70
C VAL A 114 10.82 9.02 6.11
N PRO A 115 10.49 9.97 5.21
CA PRO A 115 9.62 11.09 5.54
C PRO A 115 8.22 10.66 6.03
N ARG A 116 7.59 9.67 5.39
CA ARG A 116 6.30 9.11 5.82
C ARG A 116 6.38 8.61 7.26
N LEU A 117 7.36 7.74 7.57
CA LEU A 117 7.49 7.16 8.91
C LEU A 117 7.79 8.24 9.96
N LYS A 118 8.64 9.22 9.64
CA LYS A 118 8.88 10.39 10.53
C LYS A 118 7.62 11.20 10.79
N ALA A 119 6.78 11.40 9.77
CA ALA A 119 5.52 12.11 9.93
C ALA A 119 4.54 11.35 10.83
N VAL A 120 4.45 10.03 10.67
CA VAL A 120 3.61 9.17 11.52
C VAL A 120 4.11 9.17 12.97
N ILE A 121 5.42 9.03 13.20
CA ILE A 121 6.02 9.09 14.55
C ILE A 121 5.70 10.43 15.23
N LYS A 122 5.72 11.56 14.51
CA LYS A 122 5.39 12.88 15.08
C LYS A 122 3.90 13.05 15.41
N LYS A 123 3.00 12.31 14.75
CA LYS A 123 1.55 12.32 15.04
C LYS A 123 1.18 11.42 16.21
N ASN A 124 2.06 10.48 16.57
CA ASN A 124 1.85 9.51 17.63
C ASN A 124 2.38 10.00 18.97
#